data_AF-A0A6M1SEN3-F1
#
_entry.id   AF-A0A6M1SEN3-F1
#
_cell.length_a   1.000
_cell.length_b   1.000
_cell.length_c   1.000
_cell.angle_alpha   90.00
_cell.angle_beta   90.00
_cell.angle_gamma   90.00
#
_symmetry.space_group_name_H-M   'P 1'
#
loop_
_entity.id
_entity.type
_entity.pdbx_description
1 polymer ?
#
loop_
_entity_poly.entity_id
_entity_poly.type
_entity_poly.pdbx_seq_one_letter_code
_entity_poly.pdbx_strand_id
1 'polypeptide(L)'
;MSCTMADLPDDLKPYADQVFDLIDSVFSDAQLPKIEDGRKPKTNPLNANFDKKEFQALWQRINRKAVYRVEFDSDELVQKCIASLNQALRVTPLQYTVQKGIQQDGLTDDQLRKGEGFKVEETATEYGNSIHSLVRYDLLGKVAANAQLTRQTTARVLQGIKEAVFKQFQQNPEHFIAEASRLITEQKAAMVIERLAYDEVDERYDVDIFMASQTGQDFSRATQKLKNHVYDYAITDSEIERRFVTELDTSSEVVVYAKLPRGFLIPTPVGDYNPDWAISFRAGSVKHIYFVAETKGTMSSMKLREIEQKKIDCARKFFDEISQQVTEDKVKYDVVTDYAKLMDVVGQKAHA
;
A
#
# COMPACT_ATOMS: atom_id res chain seq x y z
N MET A 1 25.05 27.44 -12.79
CA MET A 1 26.24 27.08 -13.59
C MET A 1 25.83 25.94 -14.50
N SER A 2 25.93 26.13 -15.81
CA SER A 2 25.60 25.10 -16.81
C SER A 2 26.68 24.02 -16.78
N CYS A 3 26.39 22.88 -16.15
CA CYS A 3 27.24 21.69 -16.25
C CYS A 3 27.00 21.03 -17.60
N THR A 4 27.79 21.38 -18.61
CA THR A 4 27.89 20.60 -19.85
C THR A 4 28.72 19.35 -19.54
N MET A 5 28.08 18.18 -19.57
CA MET A 5 28.75 16.88 -19.48
C MET A 5 29.71 16.72 -20.67
N ALA A 6 30.87 16.08 -20.44
CA ALA A 6 31.82 15.79 -21.50
C ALA A 6 31.24 14.78 -22.49
N ASP A 7 31.52 14.95 -23.78
CA ASP A 7 31.05 14.03 -24.82
C ASP A 7 31.65 12.63 -24.65
N LEU A 8 30.82 11.60 -24.88
CA LEU A 8 31.26 10.21 -24.91
C LEU A 8 32.21 9.96 -26.10
N PRO A 9 33.20 9.05 -25.96
CA PRO A 9 34.01 8.58 -27.08
C PRO A 9 33.15 8.08 -28.25
N ASP A 10 33.61 8.28 -29.48
CA ASP A 10 32.83 8.01 -30.70
C ASP A 10 32.24 6.60 -30.78
N ASP A 11 32.98 5.60 -30.30
CA ASP A 11 32.57 4.19 -30.30
C ASP A 11 31.41 3.89 -29.33
N LEU A 12 31.18 4.76 -28.34
CA LEU A 12 30.17 4.60 -27.30
C LEU A 12 28.94 5.48 -27.50
N LYS A 13 28.99 6.44 -28.45
CA LYS A 13 27.85 7.31 -28.78
C LYS A 13 26.54 6.56 -29.10
N PRO A 14 26.54 5.40 -29.81
CA PRO A 14 25.31 4.66 -30.09
C PRO A 14 24.65 4.06 -28.83
N TYR A 15 25.40 3.92 -27.74
CA TYR A 15 24.96 3.30 -26.48
C TYR A 15 24.83 4.33 -25.35
N ALA A 16 24.84 5.63 -25.68
CA ALA A 16 24.89 6.72 -24.71
C ALA A 16 23.81 6.60 -23.63
N ASP A 17 22.55 6.41 -24.03
CA ASP A 17 21.42 6.29 -23.10
C ASP A 17 21.59 5.12 -22.12
N GLN A 18 22.04 3.96 -22.61
CA GLN A 18 22.24 2.76 -21.79
C GLN A 18 23.43 2.90 -20.82
N VAL A 19 24.48 3.60 -21.25
CA VAL A 19 25.65 3.90 -20.41
C VAL A 19 25.28 4.89 -19.31
N PHE A 20 24.50 5.93 -19.62
CA PHE A 20 24.02 6.89 -18.63
C PHE A 20 23.04 6.25 -17.64
N ASP A 21 22.09 5.43 -18.11
CA ASP A 21 21.19 4.66 -17.26
C ASP A 21 21.96 3.73 -16.28
N LEU A 22 23.03 3.08 -16.77
CA LEU A 22 23.88 2.23 -15.93
C LEU A 22 24.66 3.05 -14.91
N ILE A 23 25.24 4.18 -15.28
CA ILE A 23 25.98 5.06 -14.37
C ILE A 23 25.05 5.62 -13.29
N ASP A 24 23.86 6.06 -13.66
CA ASP A 24 22.85 6.56 -12.73
C ASP A 24 22.41 5.45 -11.75
N SER A 25 22.37 4.19 -12.21
CA SER A 25 22.07 3.03 -11.35
C SER A 25 23.15 2.73 -10.29
N VAL A 26 24.40 3.16 -10.48
CA VAL A 26 25.48 2.97 -9.48
C VAL A 26 25.21 3.78 -8.20
N PHE A 27 24.46 4.87 -8.29
CA PHE A 27 24.09 5.70 -7.14
C PHE A 27 22.79 5.29 -6.46
N SER A 28 22.11 4.25 -6.96
CA SER A 28 20.87 3.72 -6.36
C SER A 28 20.70 2.22 -6.61
N ASP A 29 20.91 1.40 -5.57
CA ASP A 29 20.64 -0.05 -5.59
C ASP A 29 19.21 -0.41 -6.05
N ALA A 30 18.25 0.52 -5.95
CA ALA A 30 16.87 0.34 -6.39
C ALA A 30 16.69 0.41 -7.92
N GLN A 31 17.68 0.90 -8.67
CA GLN A 31 17.62 1.09 -10.13
C GLN A 31 18.40 0.04 -10.91
N LEU A 32 19.12 -0.88 -10.24
CA LEU A 32 19.70 -2.04 -10.91
C LEU A 32 18.58 -2.94 -11.46
N PRO A 33 18.60 -3.31 -12.75
CA PRO A 33 17.66 -4.30 -13.26
C PRO A 33 17.89 -5.60 -12.49
N LYS A 34 16.83 -6.16 -11.89
CA LYS A 34 16.91 -7.47 -11.27
C LYS A 34 17.29 -8.48 -12.35
N ILE A 35 18.49 -9.05 -12.25
CA ILE A 35 18.89 -10.17 -13.10
C ILE A 35 18.12 -11.40 -12.61
N GLU A 36 16.93 -11.60 -13.19
CA GLU A 36 16.10 -12.75 -12.90
C GLU A 36 16.55 -13.97 -13.74
N ASP A 37 16.41 -15.17 -13.18
CA ASP A 37 16.73 -16.42 -13.86
C ASP A 37 15.70 -16.70 -14.95
N GLY A 38 16.05 -16.38 -16.20
CA GLY A 38 15.19 -16.55 -17.39
C GLY A 38 14.75 -18.00 -17.69
N ARG A 39 15.18 -19.01 -16.92
CA ARG A 39 14.70 -20.40 -17.03
C ARG A 39 13.52 -20.73 -16.11
N LYS A 40 13.17 -19.84 -15.17
CA LYS A 40 12.08 -20.03 -14.20
C LYS A 40 10.70 -19.51 -14.62
N PRO A 41 10.52 -18.51 -15.51
CA PRO A 41 9.22 -18.06 -15.96
C PRO A 41 8.43 -19.22 -16.55
N LYS A 42 7.39 -19.66 -15.83
CA LYS A 42 6.38 -20.55 -16.39
C LYS A 42 5.13 -19.73 -16.64
N THR A 43 4.42 -20.03 -17.70
CA THR A 43 3.13 -19.40 -18.01
C THR A 43 2.03 -20.23 -17.37
N ASN A 44 1.11 -19.58 -16.66
CA ASN A 44 -0.09 -20.20 -16.12
C ASN A 44 -1.26 -19.94 -17.09
N PRO A 45 -1.65 -20.91 -17.94
CA PRO A 45 -2.68 -20.67 -18.95
C PRO A 45 -4.06 -20.53 -18.30
N LEU A 46 -4.91 -19.73 -18.94
CA LEU A 46 -6.35 -19.75 -18.66
C LEU A 46 -6.92 -21.12 -19.04
N ASN A 47 -7.83 -21.62 -18.21
CA ASN A 47 -8.54 -22.88 -18.44
C ASN A 47 -10.02 -22.63 -18.77
N ALA A 48 -10.79 -23.71 -19.00
CA ALA A 48 -12.20 -23.64 -19.37
C ALA A 48 -13.12 -22.96 -18.34
N ASN A 49 -12.67 -22.75 -17.09
CA ASN A 49 -13.45 -21.99 -16.11
C ASN A 49 -13.54 -20.50 -16.48
N PHE A 50 -12.57 -19.96 -17.22
CA PHE A 50 -12.62 -18.57 -17.67
C PHE A 50 -13.85 -18.31 -18.56
N ASP A 51 -14.21 -19.27 -19.41
CA ASP A 51 -15.35 -19.16 -20.33
C ASP A 51 -16.71 -19.45 -19.68
N LYS A 52 -16.74 -19.74 -18.37
CA LYS A 52 -18.01 -19.93 -17.64
C LYS A 52 -18.84 -18.64 -17.69
N LYS A 53 -20.14 -18.79 -17.96
CA LYS A 53 -21.09 -17.67 -18.04
C LYS A 53 -21.09 -16.84 -16.76
N GLU A 54 -20.96 -17.50 -15.62
CA GLU A 54 -20.89 -16.91 -14.30
C GLU A 54 -19.69 -15.97 -14.14
N PHE A 55 -18.50 -16.41 -14.58
CA PHE A 55 -17.30 -15.57 -14.54
C PHE A 55 -17.38 -14.41 -15.54
N GLN A 56 -17.84 -14.68 -16.76
CA GLN A 56 -17.98 -13.65 -17.80
C GLN A 56 -18.97 -12.56 -17.37
N ALA A 57 -20.07 -12.94 -16.73
CA ALA A 57 -21.05 -12.01 -16.19
C ALA A 57 -20.50 -11.18 -15.01
N LEU A 58 -19.68 -11.78 -14.15
CA LEU A 58 -18.95 -11.04 -13.11
C LEU A 58 -17.97 -10.04 -13.73
N TRP A 59 -17.13 -10.51 -14.67
CA TRP A 59 -16.12 -9.69 -15.32
C TRP A 59 -16.71 -8.49 -16.04
N GLN A 60 -17.79 -8.67 -16.80
CA GLN A 60 -18.49 -7.57 -17.49
C GLN A 60 -19.02 -6.47 -16.56
N ARG A 61 -19.25 -6.77 -15.28
CA ARG A 61 -19.69 -5.80 -14.28
C ARG A 61 -18.52 -5.04 -13.66
N ILE A 62 -17.40 -5.71 -13.43
CA ILE A 62 -16.25 -5.13 -12.72
C ILE A 62 -15.14 -4.60 -13.63
N ASN A 63 -15.14 -4.93 -14.93
CA ASN A 63 -14.05 -4.59 -15.84
C ASN A 63 -14.07 -3.14 -16.35
N ARG A 64 -14.90 -2.26 -15.79
CA ARG A 64 -14.94 -0.85 -16.19
C ARG A 64 -13.78 -0.11 -15.54
N LYS A 65 -13.10 0.74 -16.32
CA LYS A 65 -12.24 1.75 -15.73
C LYS A 65 -13.12 2.87 -15.19
N ALA A 66 -12.66 3.54 -14.17
CA ALA A 66 -13.31 4.74 -13.68
C ALA A 66 -12.27 5.84 -13.52
N VAL A 67 -12.75 7.07 -13.58
CA VAL A 67 -12.02 8.23 -13.08
C VAL A 67 -12.71 8.68 -11.80
N TYR A 68 -11.95 9.26 -10.90
CA TYR A 68 -12.52 9.84 -9.70
C TYR A 68 -12.54 11.35 -9.80
N ARG A 69 -13.57 11.95 -9.22
CA ARG A 69 -13.65 13.38 -8.94
C ARG A 69 -13.70 13.58 -7.44
N VAL A 70 -12.89 14.50 -6.94
CA VAL A 70 -12.88 14.89 -5.53
C VAL A 70 -13.23 16.36 -5.46
N GLU A 71 -14.30 16.68 -4.75
CA GLU A 71 -14.54 18.05 -4.33
C GLU A 71 -13.70 18.34 -3.09
N PHE A 72 -12.84 19.36 -3.14
CA PHE A 72 -11.88 19.64 -2.09
C PHE A 72 -12.02 21.06 -1.58
N ASP A 73 -12.46 21.20 -0.33
CA ASP A 73 -12.51 22.47 0.38
C ASP A 73 -11.22 22.67 1.19
N SER A 74 -10.42 23.66 0.78
CA SER A 74 -9.14 23.95 1.44
C SER A 74 -9.31 24.50 2.86
N ASP A 75 -10.40 25.22 3.13
CA ASP A 75 -10.64 25.79 4.45
C ASP A 75 -11.11 24.71 5.43
N GLU A 76 -11.96 23.80 4.98
CA GLU A 76 -12.33 22.61 5.74
C GLU A 76 -11.10 21.76 6.10
N LEU A 77 -10.17 21.55 5.15
CA LEU A 77 -8.91 20.83 5.41
C LEU A 77 -8.11 21.49 6.51
N VAL A 78 -7.94 22.81 6.44
CA VAL A 78 -7.17 23.55 7.44
C VAL A 78 -7.78 23.33 8.83
N GLN A 79 -9.11 23.43 8.96
CA GLN A 79 -9.78 23.22 10.25
C GLN A 79 -9.64 21.79 10.78
N LYS A 80 -9.84 20.77 9.93
CA LYS A 80 -9.68 19.35 10.31
C LYS A 80 -8.23 19.04 10.71
N CYS A 81 -7.24 19.55 9.97
CA CYS A 81 -5.82 19.43 10.31
C CYS A 81 -5.50 20.07 11.67
N ILE A 82 -5.98 21.29 11.93
CA ILE A 82 -5.76 21.97 13.21
C ILE A 82 -6.35 21.16 14.38
N ALA A 83 -7.58 20.66 14.23
CA ALA A 83 -8.23 19.83 15.24
C ALA A 83 -7.44 18.54 15.53
N SER A 84 -7.04 17.83 14.48
CA SER A 84 -6.27 16.59 14.56
C SER A 84 -4.90 16.79 15.21
N LEU A 85 -4.13 17.80 14.77
CA LEU A 85 -2.82 18.13 15.35
C LEU A 85 -2.95 18.48 16.84
N ASN A 86 -3.95 19.29 17.20
CA ASN A 86 -4.17 19.66 18.60
C ASN A 86 -4.51 18.47 19.50
N GLN A 87 -5.24 17.49 18.97
CA GLN A 87 -5.65 16.31 19.72
C GLN A 87 -4.53 15.27 19.83
N ALA A 88 -3.90 14.94 18.70
CA ALA A 88 -3.08 13.73 18.55
C ALA A 88 -1.57 13.97 18.46
N LEU A 89 -1.10 15.17 18.11
CA LEU A 89 0.34 15.42 17.95
C LEU A 89 1.04 15.33 19.31
N ARG A 90 1.95 14.34 19.44
CA ARG A 90 2.77 14.11 20.62
C ARG A 90 4.20 13.86 20.20
N VAL A 91 5.11 14.67 20.73
CA VAL A 91 6.53 14.60 20.45
C VAL A 91 7.26 14.01 21.63
N THR A 92 7.92 12.88 21.42
CA THR A 92 8.84 12.32 22.40
C THR A 92 10.12 13.17 22.46
N PRO A 93 10.54 13.61 23.65
CA PRO A 93 11.83 14.28 23.84
C PRO A 93 12.99 13.40 23.37
N LEU A 94 14.09 14.01 22.95
CA LEU A 94 15.32 13.28 22.61
C LEU A 94 15.83 12.52 23.84
N GLN A 95 16.17 11.25 23.64
CA GLN A 95 16.74 10.37 24.67
C GLN A 95 18.10 9.86 24.20
N TYR A 96 19.06 9.83 25.12
CA TYR A 96 20.38 9.28 24.90
C TYR A 96 20.62 8.15 25.89
N THR A 97 21.06 7.00 25.40
CA THR A 97 21.51 5.91 26.25
C THR A 97 23.02 6.04 26.44
N VAL A 98 23.44 6.38 27.65
CA VAL A 98 24.85 6.43 28.02
C VAL A 98 25.22 5.10 28.64
N GLN A 99 26.12 4.37 27.98
CA GLN A 99 26.72 3.16 28.51
C GLN A 99 28.14 3.47 28.99
N LYS A 100 28.41 3.21 30.27
CA LYS A 100 29.77 3.25 30.80
C LYS A 100 30.24 1.81 30.99
N GLY A 101 31.48 1.56 30.57
CA GLY A 101 32.11 0.26 30.71
C GLY A 101 33.58 0.39 31.03
N ILE A 102 34.12 -0.68 31.60
CA ILE A 102 35.54 -0.80 31.91
C ILE A 102 36.16 -1.78 30.90
N GLN A 103 37.37 -1.47 30.44
CA GLN A 103 38.15 -2.38 29.62
C GLN A 103 38.52 -3.62 30.45
N GLN A 104 38.29 -4.81 29.91
CA GLN A 104 38.61 -6.05 30.61
C GLN A 104 40.12 -6.32 30.63
N ASP A 105 40.64 -6.90 31.72
CA ASP A 105 42.02 -7.38 31.80
C ASP A 105 42.16 -8.74 31.08
N GLY A 106 43.32 -8.99 30.48
CA GLY A 106 43.62 -10.29 29.83
C GLY A 106 42.95 -10.51 28.47
N LEU A 107 42.78 -9.44 27.69
CA LEU A 107 42.13 -9.47 26.38
C LEU A 107 42.88 -10.32 25.35
N THR A 108 42.13 -11.15 24.63
CA THR A 108 42.61 -11.90 23.46
C THR A 108 42.31 -11.13 22.14
N ASP A 109 43.09 -11.39 21.08
CA ASP A 109 42.86 -10.79 19.74
C ASP A 109 41.42 -11.05 19.24
N ASP A 110 40.91 -12.26 19.49
CA ASP A 110 39.54 -12.64 19.13
C ASP A 110 38.47 -11.82 19.87
N GLN A 111 38.65 -11.53 21.16
CA GLN A 111 37.71 -10.71 21.94
C GLN A 111 37.72 -9.24 21.52
N LEU A 112 38.89 -8.72 21.12
CA LEU A 112 39.00 -7.36 20.58
C LEU A 112 38.30 -7.25 19.22
N ARG A 113 38.48 -8.23 18.32
CA ARG A 113 37.80 -8.24 17.00
C ARG A 113 36.29 -8.34 17.10
N LYS A 114 35.77 -9.01 18.13
CA LYS A 114 34.33 -9.14 18.40
C LYS A 114 33.72 -7.92 19.10
N GLY A 115 34.52 -6.93 19.49
CA GLY A 115 34.05 -5.76 20.23
C GLY A 115 33.71 -6.04 21.70
N GLU A 116 34.16 -7.17 22.25
CA GLU A 116 33.93 -7.61 23.63
C GLU A 116 34.97 -7.05 24.61
N GLY A 117 35.78 -6.09 24.15
CA GLY A 117 36.89 -5.51 24.91
C GLY A 117 36.48 -4.72 26.15
N PHE A 118 35.23 -4.29 26.20
CA PHE A 118 34.66 -3.50 27.29
C PHE A 118 33.49 -4.24 27.91
N LYS A 119 33.47 -4.33 29.25
CA LYS A 119 32.31 -4.76 30.00
C LYS A 119 31.47 -3.54 30.35
N VAL A 120 30.22 -3.48 29.88
CA VAL A 120 29.26 -2.45 30.32
C VAL A 120 28.94 -2.67 31.79
N GLU A 121 29.12 -1.65 32.62
CA GLU A 121 28.82 -1.68 34.06
C GLU A 121 27.58 -0.85 34.40
N GLU A 122 27.36 0.23 33.66
CA GLU A 122 26.25 1.15 33.88
C GLU A 122 25.57 1.46 32.55
N THR A 123 24.25 1.43 32.54
CA THR A 123 23.43 1.94 31.43
C THR A 123 22.43 2.93 32.02
N ALA A 124 22.53 4.19 31.61
CA ALA A 124 21.63 5.26 32.02
C ALA A 124 20.92 5.84 30.79
N THR A 125 19.63 6.16 30.93
CA THR A 125 18.89 6.93 29.92
C THR A 125 18.86 8.38 30.37
N GLU A 126 19.50 9.25 29.58
CA GLU A 126 19.46 10.69 29.79
C GLU A 126 18.50 11.33 28.79
N TYR A 127 17.72 12.29 29.26
CA TYR A 127 16.84 13.08 28.40
C TYR A 127 17.61 14.31 27.94
N GLY A 128 17.73 14.48 26.63
CA GLY A 128 18.26 15.70 26.07
C GLY A 128 17.32 16.85 26.39
N ASN A 129 17.78 17.80 27.21
CA ASN A 129 17.24 19.16 27.10
C ASN A 129 17.53 19.62 25.66
N SER A 130 16.61 20.38 25.06
CA SER A 130 16.82 20.98 23.74
C SER A 130 18.04 21.90 23.79
N ILE A 131 19.24 21.31 23.61
CA ILE A 131 20.48 22.05 23.43
C ILE A 131 20.29 22.66 22.06
N HIS A 132 19.81 23.91 22.05
CA HIS A 132 19.53 24.74 20.89
C HIS A 132 20.21 24.20 19.63
N SER A 133 19.47 23.41 18.85
CA SER A 133 20.00 22.86 17.61
C SER A 133 20.44 24.06 16.77
N LEU A 134 21.74 24.15 16.50
CA LEU A 134 22.31 25.19 15.63
C LEU A 134 21.80 25.05 14.19
N VAL A 135 21.15 23.92 13.88
CA VAL A 135 20.56 23.63 12.59
C VAL A 135 19.24 24.39 12.45
N ARG A 136 19.18 25.27 11.44
CA ARG A 136 17.92 25.91 11.04
C ARG A 136 17.06 24.89 10.30
N TYR A 137 15.87 24.64 10.82
CA TYR A 137 14.88 23.77 10.17
C TYR A 137 13.96 24.59 9.27
N ASP A 138 13.80 24.16 8.01
CA ASP A 138 12.69 24.62 7.16
C ASP A 138 11.41 23.84 7.51
N LEU A 139 10.82 24.15 8.66
CA LEU A 139 9.59 23.49 9.14
C LEU A 139 8.47 23.54 8.08
N LEU A 140 8.24 24.72 7.49
CA LEU A 140 7.20 24.90 6.47
C LEU A 140 7.48 24.06 5.23
N GLY A 141 8.71 24.08 4.72
CA GLY A 141 9.08 23.34 3.52
C GLY A 141 9.04 21.83 3.72
N LYS A 142 9.55 21.34 4.85
CA LYS A 142 9.55 19.91 5.16
C LYS A 142 8.14 19.36 5.33
N VAL A 143 7.28 20.04 6.10
CA VAL A 143 5.89 19.61 6.26
C VAL A 143 5.12 19.72 4.95
N ALA A 144 5.30 20.80 4.19
CA ALA A 144 4.67 20.98 2.88
C ALA A 144 5.07 19.88 1.88
N ALA A 145 6.36 19.56 1.78
CA ALA A 145 6.87 18.52 0.89
C ALA A 145 6.34 17.13 1.29
N ASN A 146 6.44 16.78 2.58
CA ASN A 146 6.03 15.47 3.08
C ASN A 146 4.52 15.24 2.95
N ALA A 147 3.70 16.29 3.15
CA ALA A 147 2.25 16.21 3.03
C ALA A 147 1.72 16.55 1.63
N GLN A 148 2.60 16.92 0.69
CA GLN A 148 2.27 17.45 -0.64
C GLN A 148 1.22 18.58 -0.58
N LEU A 149 1.48 19.59 0.26
CA LEU A 149 0.67 20.80 0.37
C LEU A 149 1.47 22.02 -0.10
N THR A 150 0.77 23.12 -0.39
CA THR A 150 1.44 24.40 -0.62
C THR A 150 2.00 24.94 0.70
N ARG A 151 3.10 25.71 0.63
CA ARG A 151 3.67 26.38 1.82
C ARG A 151 2.63 27.30 2.49
N GLN A 152 1.75 27.92 1.72
CA GLN A 152 0.68 28.77 2.21
C GLN A 152 -0.33 28.00 3.06
N THR A 153 -0.82 26.85 2.58
CA THR A 153 -1.76 26.01 3.35
C THR A 153 -1.09 25.47 4.61
N THR A 154 0.15 25.00 4.52
CA THR A 154 0.92 24.55 5.69
C THR A 154 1.08 25.66 6.73
N ALA A 155 1.36 26.90 6.30
CA ALA A 155 1.44 28.04 7.20
C ALA A 155 0.12 28.30 7.92
N ARG A 156 -1.02 28.27 7.20
CA ARG A 156 -2.36 28.42 7.79
C ARG A 156 -2.66 27.35 8.85
N VAL A 157 -2.30 26.09 8.57
CA VAL A 157 -2.46 24.98 9.53
C VAL A 157 -1.62 25.24 10.79
N LEU A 158 -0.31 25.49 10.63
CA LEU A 158 0.59 25.67 11.77
C LEU A 158 0.29 26.94 12.59
N GLN A 159 -0.25 27.99 11.97
CA GLN A 159 -0.70 29.19 12.69
C GLN A 159 -1.94 28.95 13.54
N GLY A 160 -2.76 27.95 13.20
CA GLY A 160 -4.01 27.65 13.90
C GLY A 160 -3.87 26.65 15.05
N ILE A 161 -2.72 25.98 15.21
CA ILE A 161 -2.54 25.02 16.31
C ILE A 161 -2.28 25.74 17.65
N LYS A 162 -2.62 25.08 18.75
CA LYS A 162 -2.41 25.60 20.11
C LYS A 162 -0.92 25.82 20.37
N GLU A 163 -0.59 26.91 21.05
CA GLU A 163 0.80 27.26 21.38
C GLU A 163 1.55 26.12 22.10
N ALA A 164 0.89 25.44 23.05
CA ALA A 164 1.48 24.30 23.75
C ALA A 164 1.82 23.12 22.83
N VAL A 165 1.05 22.92 21.75
CA VAL A 165 1.30 21.87 20.75
C VAL A 165 2.45 22.29 19.86
N PHE A 166 2.47 23.54 19.40
CA PHE A 166 3.58 24.07 18.59
C PHE A 166 4.92 24.07 19.35
N LYS A 167 4.92 24.35 20.66
CA LYS A 167 6.12 24.30 21.53
C LYS A 167 6.82 22.93 21.52
N GLN A 168 6.10 21.84 21.24
CA GLN A 168 6.70 20.51 21.11
C GLN A 168 7.74 20.42 19.98
N PHE A 169 7.65 21.29 18.95
CA PHE A 169 8.67 21.39 17.91
C PHE A 169 10.06 21.67 18.50
N GLN A 170 10.16 22.46 19.56
CA GLN A 170 11.45 22.78 20.19
C GLN A 170 12.05 21.58 20.93
N GLN A 171 11.24 20.58 21.30
CA GLN A 171 11.69 19.41 22.05
C GLN A 171 12.35 18.38 21.12
N ASN A 172 11.76 18.13 19.95
CA ASN A 172 12.32 17.26 18.92
C ASN A 172 11.77 17.67 17.54
N PRO A 173 12.49 18.55 16.80
CA PRO A 173 12.06 19.08 15.51
C PRO A 173 11.76 18.01 14.45
N GLU A 174 12.62 17.00 14.33
CA GLU A 174 12.47 15.94 13.32
C GLU A 174 11.22 15.10 13.58
N HIS A 175 11.01 14.70 14.84
CA HIS A 175 9.83 13.94 15.20
C HIS A 175 8.56 14.77 15.04
N PHE A 176 8.57 16.06 15.42
CA PHE A 176 7.44 16.96 15.17
C PHE A 176 7.11 17.07 13.67
N ILE A 177 8.12 17.27 12.81
CA ILE A 177 7.93 17.37 11.36
C ILE A 177 7.33 16.07 10.81
N ALA A 178 7.89 14.92 11.18
CA ALA A 178 7.40 13.63 10.71
C ALA A 178 5.95 13.37 11.14
N GLU A 179 5.64 13.64 12.41
CA GLU A 179 4.33 13.34 12.97
C GLU A 179 3.25 14.34 12.55
N ALA A 180 3.59 15.64 12.43
CA ALA A 180 2.67 16.63 11.86
C ALA A 180 2.36 16.33 10.39
N SER A 181 3.38 15.98 9.59
CA SER A 181 3.20 15.62 8.18
C SER A 181 2.30 14.40 8.02
N ARG A 182 2.46 13.40 8.89
CA ARG A 182 1.61 12.21 8.94
C ARG A 182 0.14 12.58 9.18
N LEU A 183 -0.14 13.28 10.28
CA LEU A 183 -1.50 13.65 10.67
C LEU A 183 -2.19 14.50 9.59
N ILE A 184 -1.47 15.44 8.97
CA ILE A 184 -2.00 16.25 7.86
C ILE A 184 -2.33 15.38 6.65
N THR A 185 -1.47 14.41 6.31
CA THR A 185 -1.69 13.49 5.19
C THR A 185 -2.93 12.61 5.42
N GLU A 186 -3.14 12.16 6.66
CA GLU A 186 -4.34 11.39 7.05
C GLU A 186 -5.62 12.21 6.94
N GLN A 187 -5.60 13.48 7.36
CA GLN A 187 -6.76 14.37 7.21
C GLN A 187 -7.05 14.67 5.73
N LYS A 188 -6.00 14.89 4.93
CA LYS A 188 -6.12 15.05 3.47
C LYS A 188 -6.76 13.82 2.85
N ALA A 189 -6.27 12.62 3.17
CA ALA A 189 -6.84 11.36 2.70
C ALA A 189 -8.30 11.19 3.13
N ALA A 190 -8.62 11.46 4.39
CA ALA A 190 -9.98 11.31 4.92
C ALA A 190 -10.99 12.21 4.19
N MET A 191 -10.68 13.49 4.00
CA MET A 191 -11.55 14.42 3.28
C MET A 191 -11.77 14.03 1.84
N VAL A 192 -10.70 13.56 1.20
CA VAL A 192 -10.77 13.13 -0.18
C VAL A 192 -11.72 11.95 -0.34
N ILE A 193 -11.70 10.99 0.59
CA ILE A 193 -12.66 9.87 0.57
C ILE A 193 -14.08 10.35 0.78
N GLU A 194 -14.33 11.22 1.77
CA GLU A 194 -15.68 11.70 2.08
C GLU A 194 -16.39 12.26 0.84
N ARG A 195 -15.66 13.03 0.01
CA ARG A 195 -16.18 13.68 -1.21
C ARG A 195 -15.72 13.01 -2.51
N LEU A 196 -15.31 11.74 -2.43
CA LEU A 196 -14.97 10.92 -3.58
C LEU A 196 -16.25 10.51 -4.31
N ALA A 197 -16.33 10.89 -5.58
CA ALA A 197 -17.29 10.36 -6.55
C ALA A 197 -16.51 9.64 -7.66
N TYR A 198 -17.04 8.52 -8.12
CA TYR A 198 -16.52 7.80 -9.27
C TYR A 198 -17.43 8.06 -10.46
N ASP A 199 -16.83 8.52 -11.55
CA ASP A 199 -17.49 8.64 -12.84
C ASP A 199 -16.97 7.52 -13.73
N GLU A 200 -17.88 6.81 -14.40
CA GLU A 200 -17.51 5.77 -15.34
C GLU A 200 -16.90 6.37 -16.60
N VAL A 201 -15.89 5.68 -17.14
CA VAL A 201 -15.42 5.92 -18.50
C VAL A 201 -15.84 4.77 -19.40
N ASP A 202 -16.01 5.05 -20.69
CA ASP A 202 -16.32 4.02 -21.69
C ASP A 202 -15.20 2.96 -21.82
N GLU A 203 -14.00 3.28 -21.32
CA GLU A 203 -12.86 2.39 -21.36
C GLU A 203 -13.01 1.21 -20.38
N ARG A 204 -12.67 0.01 -20.85
CA ARG A 204 -12.75 -1.23 -20.08
C ARG A 204 -11.42 -1.96 -20.08
N TYR A 205 -11.20 -2.75 -19.05
CA TYR A 205 -10.14 -3.75 -19.04
C TYR A 205 -10.47 -4.87 -20.03
N ASP A 206 -9.53 -5.08 -20.94
CA ASP A 206 -9.54 -6.23 -21.84
C ASP A 206 -9.26 -7.53 -21.07
N VAL A 207 -9.75 -8.65 -21.57
CA VAL A 207 -9.44 -9.99 -21.07
C VAL A 207 -7.95 -10.30 -21.14
N ASP A 208 -7.21 -9.65 -22.03
CA ASP A 208 -5.76 -9.78 -22.18
C ASP A 208 -4.98 -9.46 -20.91
N ILE A 209 -5.57 -8.72 -19.96
CA ILE A 209 -4.96 -8.48 -18.64
C ILE A 209 -4.71 -9.77 -17.85
N PHE A 210 -5.54 -10.80 -18.06
CA PHE A 210 -5.36 -12.12 -17.49
C PHE A 210 -4.27 -12.92 -18.19
N MET A 211 -3.92 -12.61 -19.44
CA MET A 211 -2.82 -13.27 -20.14
C MET A 211 -1.48 -12.58 -19.88
N ALA A 212 -1.45 -11.25 -19.96
CA ALA A 212 -0.25 -10.44 -19.75
C ALA A 212 0.35 -10.62 -18.34
N SER A 213 -0.50 -10.80 -17.33
CA SER A 213 -0.08 -10.97 -15.93
C SER A 213 0.59 -12.31 -15.62
N GLN A 214 0.55 -13.29 -16.53
CA GLN A 214 1.03 -14.66 -16.29
C GLN A 214 2.44 -14.92 -16.82
N THR A 215 3.08 -13.91 -17.43
CA THR A 215 4.48 -14.00 -17.88
C THR A 215 5.41 -13.74 -16.70
N GLY A 216 6.41 -14.60 -16.46
CA GLY A 216 7.39 -14.37 -15.38
C GLY A 216 6.97 -14.83 -13.98
N GLN A 217 5.91 -15.65 -13.86
CA GLN A 217 5.41 -16.10 -12.56
C GLN A 217 6.39 -17.08 -11.89
N ASP A 218 6.62 -16.91 -10.59
CA ASP A 218 7.36 -17.87 -9.76
C ASP A 218 6.42 -18.96 -9.23
N PHE A 219 6.51 -20.14 -9.85
CA PHE A 219 5.70 -21.30 -9.47
C PHE A 219 6.19 -22.00 -8.20
N SER A 220 7.28 -21.57 -7.57
CA SER A 220 7.72 -22.13 -6.28
C SER A 220 6.65 -21.99 -5.19
N ARG A 221 5.79 -20.96 -5.31
CA ARG A 221 4.69 -20.67 -4.40
C ARG A 221 3.33 -21.15 -4.90
N ALA A 222 3.27 -21.84 -6.03
CA ALA A 222 2.01 -22.29 -6.62
C ALA A 222 1.24 -23.27 -5.71
N THR A 223 -0.08 -23.28 -5.86
CA THR A 223 -0.95 -24.31 -5.29
C THR A 223 -0.88 -25.61 -6.09
N GLN A 224 -1.56 -26.65 -5.61
CA GLN A 224 -1.91 -27.79 -6.46
C GLN A 224 -2.89 -27.36 -7.56
N LYS A 225 -3.12 -28.23 -8.54
CA LYS A 225 -4.05 -27.95 -9.64
C LYS A 225 -5.46 -27.70 -9.09
N LEU A 226 -6.01 -26.54 -9.41
CA LEU A 226 -7.30 -26.04 -8.92
C LEU A 226 -8.44 -26.47 -9.84
N LYS A 227 -9.63 -26.67 -9.26
CA LYS A 227 -10.84 -27.13 -9.95
C LYS A 227 -11.75 -25.99 -10.37
N ASN A 228 -11.93 -25.00 -9.51
CA ASN A 228 -12.89 -23.91 -9.68
C ASN A 228 -12.22 -22.59 -10.10
N HIS A 229 -10.89 -22.54 -10.17
CA HIS A 229 -10.15 -21.33 -10.54
C HIS A 229 -10.02 -21.15 -12.07
N VAL A 230 -9.96 -19.90 -12.54
CA VAL A 230 -9.77 -19.56 -13.97
C VAL A 230 -8.40 -19.96 -14.53
N TYR A 231 -7.41 -20.14 -13.65
CA TYR A 231 -6.12 -20.71 -13.99
C TYR A 231 -5.95 -22.08 -13.34
N ASP A 232 -5.07 -22.91 -13.90
CA ASP A 232 -4.77 -24.23 -13.32
C ASP A 232 -4.13 -24.14 -11.94
N TYR A 233 -3.41 -23.05 -11.63
CA TYR A 233 -2.73 -22.84 -10.36
C TYR A 233 -2.99 -21.43 -9.84
N ALA A 234 -2.91 -21.21 -8.52
CA ALA A 234 -2.86 -19.87 -7.93
C ALA A 234 -1.48 -19.64 -7.30
N ILE A 235 -0.94 -18.42 -7.43
CA ILE A 235 0.27 -18.00 -6.74
C ILE A 235 -0.13 -17.20 -5.49
N THR A 236 0.25 -17.73 -4.33
CA THR A 236 -0.09 -17.16 -3.02
C THR A 236 1.17 -16.65 -2.33
N ASP A 237 1.10 -15.45 -1.77
CA ASP A 237 2.19 -14.80 -1.05
C ASP A 237 2.12 -15.03 0.47
N SER A 238 1.00 -15.58 0.97
CA SER A 238 0.83 -15.91 2.39
C SER A 238 0.11 -17.24 2.66
N GLU A 239 0.29 -17.78 3.87
CA GLU A 239 -0.45 -18.96 4.35
C GLU A 239 -1.96 -18.70 4.47
N ILE A 240 -2.35 -17.44 4.73
CA ILE A 240 -3.75 -17.01 4.80
C ILE A 240 -4.38 -17.17 3.41
N GLU A 241 -3.75 -16.62 2.38
CA GLU A 241 -4.20 -16.79 0.98
C GLU A 241 -4.22 -18.26 0.56
N ARG A 242 -3.19 -19.04 0.93
CA ARG A 242 -3.14 -20.48 0.59
C ARG A 242 -4.32 -21.24 1.17
N ARG A 243 -4.68 -20.97 2.43
CA ARG A 243 -5.87 -21.56 3.05
C ARG A 243 -7.15 -21.10 2.37
N PHE A 244 -7.26 -19.80 2.12
CA PHE A 244 -8.42 -19.20 1.46
C PHE A 244 -8.69 -19.81 0.07
N VAL A 245 -7.65 -19.96 -0.76
CA VAL A 245 -7.75 -20.62 -2.06
C VAL A 245 -8.20 -22.08 -1.93
N THR A 246 -7.68 -22.80 -0.93
CA THR A 246 -8.06 -24.21 -0.69
C THR A 246 -9.56 -24.33 -0.36
N GLU A 247 -10.07 -23.42 0.47
CA GLU A 247 -11.49 -23.39 0.85
C GLU A 247 -12.39 -22.98 -0.33
N LEU A 248 -11.99 -21.99 -1.13
CA LEU A 248 -12.71 -21.60 -2.36
C LEU A 248 -12.77 -22.74 -3.38
N ASP A 249 -11.69 -23.50 -3.56
CA ASP A 249 -11.62 -24.58 -4.55
C ASP A 249 -12.39 -25.83 -4.14
N THR A 250 -12.60 -26.03 -2.83
CA THR A 250 -13.32 -27.19 -2.28
C THR A 250 -14.79 -26.89 -1.96
N SER A 251 -15.18 -25.62 -1.94
CA SER A 251 -16.57 -25.20 -1.73
C SER A 251 -17.51 -25.66 -2.84
N SER A 252 -18.70 -26.13 -2.43
CA SER A 252 -19.80 -26.45 -3.34
C SER A 252 -20.65 -25.24 -3.74
N GLU A 253 -20.55 -24.14 -2.97
CA GLU A 253 -21.22 -22.88 -3.25
C GLU A 253 -20.50 -22.05 -4.32
N VAL A 254 -19.18 -22.23 -4.48
CA VAL A 254 -18.38 -21.50 -5.47
C VAL A 254 -18.47 -22.17 -6.83
N VAL A 255 -18.81 -21.40 -7.87
CA VAL A 255 -18.85 -21.86 -9.26
C VAL A 255 -17.52 -21.63 -9.96
N VAL A 256 -16.96 -20.44 -9.76
CA VAL A 256 -15.70 -20.01 -10.36
C VAL A 256 -15.13 -18.81 -9.62
N TYR A 257 -13.81 -18.74 -9.51
CA TYR A 257 -13.11 -17.60 -8.93
C TYR A 257 -11.79 -17.31 -9.65
N ALA A 258 -11.28 -16.09 -9.50
CA ALA A 258 -10.01 -15.65 -10.05
C ALA A 258 -9.27 -14.76 -9.06
N LYS A 259 -7.95 -14.91 -8.99
CA LYS A 259 -7.08 -13.85 -8.47
C LYS A 259 -7.01 -12.73 -9.51
N LEU A 260 -7.33 -11.51 -9.12
CA LEU A 260 -7.32 -10.38 -10.04
C LEU A 260 -5.87 -10.03 -10.43
N PRO A 261 -5.60 -9.80 -11.73
CA PRO A 261 -4.27 -9.41 -12.18
C PRO A 261 -3.80 -8.09 -11.56
N ARG A 262 -2.50 -7.95 -11.30
CA ARG A 262 -1.90 -6.72 -10.74
C ARG A 262 -2.17 -5.45 -11.56
N GLY A 263 -2.48 -5.59 -12.86
CA GLY A 263 -2.85 -4.48 -13.72
C GLY A 263 -4.28 -3.97 -13.54
N PHE A 264 -5.14 -4.71 -12.81
CA PHE A 264 -6.50 -4.28 -12.52
C PHE A 264 -6.46 -3.27 -11.36
N LEU A 265 -6.58 -1.99 -11.68
CA LEU A 265 -6.32 -0.90 -10.75
C LEU A 265 -7.55 -0.03 -10.58
N ILE A 266 -8.02 0.08 -9.34
CA ILE A 266 -9.00 1.07 -8.93
C ILE A 266 -8.20 2.34 -8.58
N PRO A 267 -8.38 3.45 -9.32
CA PRO A 267 -7.66 4.66 -9.01
C PRO A 267 -8.18 5.22 -7.70
N THR A 268 -7.25 5.48 -6.78
CA THR A 268 -7.58 6.14 -5.51
C THR A 268 -6.68 7.34 -5.29
N PRO A 269 -7.12 8.35 -4.53
CA PRO A 269 -6.32 9.55 -4.31
C PRO A 269 -5.09 9.34 -3.41
N VAL A 270 -4.99 8.19 -2.76
CA VAL A 270 -3.82 7.76 -1.95
C VAL A 270 -3.00 6.68 -2.66
N GLY A 271 -3.12 6.60 -3.99
CA GLY A 271 -2.45 5.65 -4.86
C GLY A 271 -3.33 4.47 -5.25
N ASP A 272 -3.03 3.85 -6.38
CA ASP A 272 -3.88 2.80 -6.95
C ASP A 272 -4.06 1.60 -6.01
N TYR A 273 -5.20 0.94 -6.17
CA TYR A 273 -5.61 -0.19 -5.37
C TYR A 273 -6.02 -1.36 -6.27
N ASN A 274 -5.53 -2.56 -5.96
CA ASN A 274 -5.85 -3.80 -6.67
C ASN A 274 -6.47 -4.77 -5.67
N PRO A 275 -7.79 -5.03 -5.72
CA PRO A 275 -8.39 -6.04 -4.86
C PRO A 275 -7.93 -7.45 -5.26
N ASP A 276 -7.85 -8.36 -4.29
CA ASP A 276 -7.25 -9.68 -4.53
C ASP A 276 -8.10 -10.63 -5.40
N TRP A 277 -9.41 -10.75 -5.15
CA TRP A 277 -10.22 -11.86 -5.67
C TRP A 277 -11.52 -11.41 -6.32
N ALA A 278 -11.91 -12.10 -7.39
CA ALA A 278 -13.24 -12.04 -7.98
C ALA A 278 -13.89 -13.44 -7.92
N ILE A 279 -15.06 -13.55 -7.30
CA ILE A 279 -15.70 -14.81 -6.93
C ILE A 279 -17.14 -14.81 -7.42
N SER A 280 -17.54 -15.89 -8.09
CA SER A 280 -18.93 -16.17 -8.45
C SER A 280 -19.45 -17.39 -7.71
N PHE A 281 -20.56 -17.21 -7.01
CA PHE A 281 -21.28 -18.24 -6.29
C PHE A 281 -22.44 -18.82 -7.11
N ARG A 282 -22.90 -20.00 -6.72
CA ARG A 282 -24.03 -20.69 -7.31
C ARG A 282 -25.32 -19.91 -7.01
N ALA A 283 -26.12 -19.69 -8.04
CA ALA A 283 -27.42 -19.05 -7.86
C ALA A 283 -28.28 -19.81 -6.82
N GLY A 284 -28.86 -19.07 -5.87
CA GLY A 284 -29.70 -19.62 -4.81
C GLY A 284 -28.97 -20.17 -3.58
N SER A 285 -27.63 -20.31 -3.59
CA SER A 285 -26.87 -20.71 -2.39
C SER A 285 -26.55 -19.53 -1.47
N VAL A 286 -26.45 -18.32 -2.02
CA VAL A 286 -26.09 -17.08 -1.30
C VAL A 286 -26.95 -15.90 -1.74
N LYS A 287 -26.93 -14.80 -0.98
CA LYS A 287 -27.68 -13.57 -1.32
C LYS A 287 -27.03 -12.79 -2.46
N HIS A 288 -25.70 -12.76 -2.51
CA HIS A 288 -24.92 -12.05 -3.52
C HIS A 288 -24.13 -13.07 -4.33
N ILE A 289 -24.50 -13.28 -5.59
CA ILE A 289 -23.84 -14.27 -6.44
C ILE A 289 -22.47 -13.79 -6.96
N TYR A 290 -22.22 -12.47 -6.96
CA TYR A 290 -20.99 -11.85 -7.42
C TYR A 290 -20.31 -11.10 -6.29
N PHE A 291 -19.03 -11.43 -6.06
CA PHE A 291 -18.27 -10.88 -4.96
C PHE A 291 -16.84 -10.54 -5.35
N VAL A 292 -16.35 -9.39 -4.89
CA VAL A 292 -14.93 -9.02 -4.95
C VAL A 292 -14.40 -9.00 -3.53
N ALA A 293 -13.31 -9.70 -3.26
CA ALA A 293 -12.77 -9.84 -1.91
C ALA A 293 -11.34 -9.30 -1.84
N GLU A 294 -11.05 -8.64 -0.73
CA GLU A 294 -9.67 -8.39 -0.28
C GLU A 294 -9.31 -9.36 0.84
N THR A 295 -8.17 -10.03 0.74
CA THR A 295 -7.63 -10.86 1.83
C THR A 295 -6.62 -10.08 2.66
N LYS A 296 -6.94 -9.86 3.95
CA LYS A 296 -6.03 -9.17 4.89
C LYS A 296 -4.75 -9.99 5.14
N GLY A 297 -3.62 -9.51 4.63
CA GLY A 297 -2.29 -10.00 5.02
C GLY A 297 -1.84 -9.49 6.40
N THR A 298 -0.76 -10.06 6.93
CA THR A 298 -0.09 -9.55 8.14
C THR A 298 0.62 -8.23 7.82
N MET A 299 -0.05 -7.11 8.09
CA MET A 299 0.49 -5.76 7.87
C MET A 299 1.40 -5.29 9.02
N SER A 300 2.63 -4.94 8.67
CA SER A 300 3.64 -4.34 9.55
C SER A 300 3.42 -2.82 9.68
N SER A 301 3.41 -2.30 10.91
CA SER A 301 3.18 -0.90 11.32
C SER A 301 1.73 -0.37 11.30
N MET A 302 1.40 0.55 12.23
CA MET A 302 0.10 1.25 12.25
C MET A 302 -0.08 2.18 11.06
N LYS A 303 0.98 2.86 10.60
CA LYS A 303 0.92 3.86 9.52
C LYS A 303 0.49 3.23 8.19
N LEU A 304 1.02 2.06 7.85
CA LEU A 304 0.60 1.33 6.64
C LEU A 304 -0.88 0.92 6.72
N ARG A 305 -1.39 0.60 7.92
CA ARG A 305 -2.80 0.19 8.10
C ARG A 305 -3.77 1.32 7.83
N GLU A 306 -3.43 2.56 8.17
CA GLU A 306 -4.32 3.69 7.94
C GLU A 306 -4.46 4.01 6.45
N ILE A 307 -3.35 4.02 5.69
CA ILE A 307 -3.39 4.24 4.23
C ILE A 307 -4.10 3.08 3.52
N GLU A 308 -3.81 1.84 3.90
CA GLU A 308 -4.52 0.66 3.36
C GLU A 308 -6.02 0.74 3.66
N GLN A 309 -6.40 1.10 4.88
CA GLN A 309 -7.81 1.27 5.23
C GLN A 309 -8.47 2.33 4.36
N LYS A 310 -7.78 3.44 4.08
CA LYS A 310 -8.26 4.49 3.17
C LYS A 310 -8.44 3.96 1.73
N LYS A 311 -7.53 3.13 1.22
CA LYS A 311 -7.70 2.48 -0.09
C LYS A 311 -8.89 1.53 -0.13
N ILE A 312 -9.07 0.74 0.93
CA ILE A 312 -10.22 -0.15 1.12
C ILE A 312 -11.52 0.65 1.12
N ASP A 313 -11.57 1.78 1.84
CA ASP A 313 -12.76 2.63 1.90
C ASP A 313 -13.11 3.23 0.52
N CYS A 314 -12.10 3.61 -0.28
CA CYS A 314 -12.28 4.01 -1.68
C CYS A 314 -12.86 2.86 -2.52
N ALA A 315 -12.32 1.65 -2.38
CA ALA A 315 -12.79 0.47 -3.11
C ALA A 315 -14.24 0.12 -2.77
N ARG A 316 -14.65 0.26 -1.50
CA ARG A 316 -16.07 0.14 -1.10
C ARG A 316 -16.94 1.10 -1.89
N LYS A 317 -16.58 2.40 -1.91
CA LYS A 317 -17.33 3.41 -2.68
C LYS A 317 -17.40 3.09 -4.17
N PHE A 318 -16.28 2.67 -4.76
CA PHE A 318 -16.21 2.29 -6.17
C PHE A 318 -17.17 1.14 -6.51
N PHE A 319 -17.12 0.04 -5.74
CA PHE A 319 -17.99 -1.11 -5.99
C PHE A 319 -19.45 -0.83 -5.62
N ASP A 320 -19.73 0.02 -4.63
CA ASP A 320 -21.09 0.47 -4.32
C ASP A 320 -21.69 1.27 -5.49
N GLU A 321 -20.90 2.12 -6.16
CA GLU A 321 -21.33 2.85 -7.35
C GLU A 321 -21.65 1.88 -8.52
N ILE A 322 -20.75 0.94 -8.81
CA ILE A 322 -21.00 -0.13 -9.81
C ILE A 322 -22.28 -0.90 -9.47
N SER A 323 -22.47 -1.23 -8.19
CA SER A 323 -23.60 -2.00 -7.69
C SER A 323 -24.94 -1.26 -7.80
N GLN A 324 -24.92 0.09 -7.72
CA GLN A 324 -26.11 0.91 -7.89
C GLN A 324 -26.61 0.95 -9.34
N GLN A 325 -25.72 0.83 -10.31
CA GLN A 325 -26.06 0.83 -11.73
C GLN A 325 -26.62 -0.50 -12.24
N VAL A 326 -26.48 -1.57 -11.45
CA VAL A 326 -26.94 -2.92 -11.80
C VAL A 326 -28.22 -3.25 -11.04
N THR A 327 -29.27 -3.65 -11.75
CA THR A 327 -30.58 -3.96 -11.16
C THR A 327 -30.67 -5.36 -10.55
N GLU A 328 -30.01 -6.36 -11.15
CA GLU A 328 -30.04 -7.76 -10.72
C GLU A 328 -28.61 -8.31 -10.56
N ASP A 329 -28.44 -9.19 -9.58
CA ASP A 329 -27.15 -9.81 -9.27
C ASP A 329 -26.05 -8.77 -9.08
N LYS A 330 -26.26 -7.95 -8.05
CA LYS A 330 -25.34 -6.88 -7.64
C LYS A 330 -24.00 -7.45 -7.19
N VAL A 331 -22.92 -6.83 -7.66
CA VAL A 331 -21.57 -7.08 -7.14
C VAL A 331 -21.48 -6.50 -5.73
N LYS A 332 -20.88 -7.25 -4.81
CA LYS A 332 -20.54 -6.79 -3.46
C LYS A 332 -19.03 -6.87 -3.26
N TYR A 333 -18.46 -5.84 -2.63
CA TYR A 333 -17.06 -5.83 -2.21
C TYR A 333 -16.97 -5.81 -0.69
N ASP A 334 -16.07 -6.61 -0.13
CA ASP A 334 -15.71 -6.51 1.28
C ASP A 334 -14.30 -7.05 1.56
N VAL A 335 -13.78 -6.69 2.73
CA VAL A 335 -12.53 -7.23 3.24
C VAL A 335 -12.83 -8.45 4.09
N VAL A 336 -12.14 -9.55 3.81
CA VAL A 336 -12.32 -10.83 4.48
C VAL A 336 -11.00 -11.32 5.06
N THR A 337 -11.07 -11.89 6.26
CA THR A 337 -9.90 -12.47 6.93
C THR A 337 -9.68 -13.93 6.54
N ASP A 338 -10.75 -14.61 6.13
CA ASP A 338 -10.82 -16.04 5.84
C ASP A 338 -12.13 -16.35 5.08
N TYR A 339 -12.31 -17.62 4.69
CA TYR A 339 -13.49 -18.08 3.97
C TYR A 339 -14.77 -18.02 4.81
N ALA A 340 -14.70 -18.27 6.12
CA ALA A 340 -15.88 -18.20 6.99
C ALA A 340 -16.43 -16.77 7.01
N LYS A 341 -15.55 -15.76 7.12
CA LYS A 341 -15.94 -14.36 7.05
C LYS A 341 -16.54 -13.99 5.70
N LEU A 342 -16.01 -14.52 4.60
CA LEU A 342 -16.60 -14.36 3.27
C LEU A 342 -18.05 -14.88 3.26
N MET A 343 -18.27 -16.10 3.77
CA MET A 343 -19.59 -16.72 3.82
C MET A 343 -20.57 -15.96 4.71
N ASP A 344 -20.13 -15.37 5.83
CA ASP A 344 -20.98 -14.49 6.65
C ASP A 344 -21.47 -13.25 5.86
N VAL A 345 -20.60 -12.68 5.02
CA VAL A 345 -20.89 -11.46 4.26
C VAL A 345 -21.81 -11.74 3.07
N VAL A 346 -21.67 -12.90 2.41
CA VAL A 346 -22.52 -13.31 1.27
C VAL A 346 -23.80 -14.05 1.70
N GLY A 347 -23.80 -14.65 2.89
CA GLY A 347 -24.83 -15.56 3.41
C GLY A 347 -25.99 -14.93 4.17
N GLN A 348 -25.99 -13.61 4.43
CA GLN A 348 -27.15 -12.97 5.09
C GLN A 348 -28.41 -12.98 4.22
N LYS A 349 -29.21 -14.04 4.28
CA LYS A 349 -30.66 -13.90 4.08
C LYS A 349 -31.19 -13.03 5.22
N ALA A 350 -31.84 -11.92 4.89
CA ALA A 350 -32.66 -11.21 5.88
C ALA A 350 -33.67 -12.23 6.41
N HIS A 351 -33.60 -12.55 7.70
CA HIS A 351 -34.66 -13.29 8.35
C HIS A 351 -35.94 -12.44 8.23
N ALA A 352 -36.89 -12.96 7.44
CA ALA A 352 -38.27 -12.50 7.43
C ALA A 352 -38.99 -13.07 8.66
#